data_AF-A0A2A5AGR6-F1
#
_entry.id   AF-A0A2A5AGR6-F1
#
_cell.length_a   1.000
_cell.length_b   1.000
_cell.length_c   1.000
_cell.angle_alpha   90.00
_cell.angle_beta   90.00
_cell.angle_gamma   90.00
#
_symmetry.space_group_name_H-M   'P 1'
#
loop_
_entity.id
_entity.type
_entity.pdbx_description
1 polymer ?
#
loop_
_entity_poly.entity_id
_entity_poly.type
_entity_poly.pdbx_seq_one_letter_code
_entity_poly.pdbx_strand_id
1 'polypeptide(L)'
;MAVSTAKQPKTDADGKATRAPKAKGKQEKKGTDPHAFIKGFGEDYDKHLGRAVEAAEMTGTHAWRANYETQMHEHRICIDNQSKIIGEACEKMKATGTDPEIEKDIATALKTIKSSRERFANWRSTGVNNFKLCVTACADVRQKCVNTAKSHSREQPLIDKDLGKLVEEIVKSEWSIPRWDDSTGVVSIVEPKAG
;
A
#
# COMPACT_ATOMS: atom_id res chain seq x y z
N MET A 1 48.99 53.74 27.08
CA MET A 1 49.68 53.57 25.78
C MET A 1 50.23 52.15 25.73
N ALA A 2 49.76 51.31 24.81
CA ALA A 2 50.36 50.00 24.54
C ALA A 2 50.26 49.74 23.03
N VAL A 3 51.43 49.59 22.41
CA VAL A 3 51.65 49.60 20.96
C VAL A 3 51.39 48.20 20.41
N SER A 4 50.53 48.13 19.39
CA SER A 4 50.28 46.95 18.57
C SER A 4 51.51 46.59 17.74
N THR A 5 51.98 45.35 17.81
CA THR A 5 53.01 44.81 16.89
C THR A 5 52.43 43.62 16.15
N ALA A 6 51.96 43.87 14.92
CA ALA A 6 51.55 42.85 13.98
C ALA A 6 52.79 42.12 13.43
N LYS A 7 52.78 40.79 13.52
CA LYS A 7 53.84 39.90 13.02
C LYS A 7 53.71 39.78 11.49
N GLN A 8 54.71 40.25 10.74
CA GLN A 8 54.74 40.14 9.28
C GLN A 8 54.86 38.67 8.82
N PRO A 9 54.17 38.26 7.76
CA PRO A 9 54.38 36.97 7.11
C PRO A 9 55.69 36.96 6.31
N LYS A 10 56.46 35.88 6.44
CA LYS A 10 57.69 35.65 5.66
C LYS A 10 57.33 35.26 4.23
N THR A 11 57.96 35.91 3.26
CA THR A 11 57.85 35.64 1.82
C THR A 11 59.17 35.10 1.29
N ASP A 12 59.06 34.14 0.39
CA ASP A 12 60.11 33.54 -0.43
C ASP A 12 60.50 34.50 -1.58
N ALA A 13 61.70 34.33 -2.15
CA ALA A 13 62.39 35.31 -3.01
C ALA A 13 61.69 35.68 -4.34
N ASP A 14 60.58 35.03 -4.71
CA ASP A 14 59.81 35.31 -5.92
C ASP A 14 58.35 35.74 -5.65
N GLY A 15 58.00 36.10 -4.41
CA GLY A 15 56.72 36.76 -4.11
C GLY A 15 55.45 35.96 -4.44
N LYS A 16 55.56 34.63 -4.61
CA LYS A 16 54.42 33.75 -4.94
C LYS A 16 54.04 32.92 -3.71
N ALA A 17 52.83 33.13 -3.21
CA ALA A 17 52.29 32.39 -2.08
C ALA A 17 52.27 30.87 -2.36
N THR A 18 53.12 30.12 -1.68
CA THR A 18 53.12 28.65 -1.66
C THR A 18 51.88 28.16 -0.91
N ARG A 19 50.81 27.83 -1.66
CA ARG A 19 49.65 27.12 -1.10
C ARG A 19 50.09 25.72 -0.67
N ALA A 20 50.16 25.51 0.64
CA ALA A 20 50.25 24.17 1.21
C ALA A 20 49.10 23.29 0.66
N PRO A 21 49.36 22.01 0.31
CA PRO A 21 48.30 21.11 -0.13
C PRO A 21 47.33 20.91 1.05
N LYS A 22 46.08 21.38 0.89
CA LYS A 22 45.00 21.02 1.79
C LYS A 22 44.86 19.49 1.73
N ALA A 23 45.28 18.81 2.79
CA ALA A 23 44.94 17.42 3.01
C ALA A 23 43.41 17.32 3.00
N LYS A 24 42.84 16.86 1.88
CA LYS A 24 41.47 16.38 1.84
C LYS A 24 41.46 15.13 2.70
N GLY A 25 41.10 15.27 3.98
CA GLY A 25 40.75 14.13 4.81
C GLY A 25 39.74 13.30 4.02
N LYS A 26 40.09 12.05 3.73
CA LYS A 26 39.12 11.07 3.25
C LYS A 26 38.09 10.92 4.36
N GLN A 27 36.97 11.64 4.26
CA GLN A 27 35.78 11.25 4.99
C GLN A 27 35.39 9.88 4.42
N GLU A 28 35.64 8.83 5.19
CA GLU A 28 34.98 7.54 4.97
C GLU A 28 33.48 7.82 4.98
N LYS A 29 32.86 7.73 3.80
CA LYS A 29 31.41 7.76 3.70
C LYS A 29 30.90 6.48 4.34
N LYS A 30 30.50 6.55 5.60
CA LYS A 30 29.81 5.45 6.27
C LYS A 30 28.50 5.19 5.53
N GLY A 31 28.18 3.91 5.32
CA GLY A 31 26.92 3.48 4.73
C GLY A 31 25.72 4.02 5.51
N THR A 32 24.60 4.15 4.82
CA THR A 32 23.31 4.51 5.38
C THR A 32 22.84 3.42 6.34
N ASP A 33 22.52 3.79 7.58
CA ASP A 33 21.94 2.87 8.55
C ASP A 33 20.50 2.50 8.16
N PRO A 34 20.17 1.22 7.94
CA PRO A 34 18.82 0.80 7.53
C PRO A 34 17.72 1.19 8.53
N HIS A 35 17.99 1.15 9.84
CA HIS A 35 16.99 1.53 10.84
C HIS A 35 16.72 3.04 10.84
N ALA A 36 17.76 3.86 10.76
CA ALA A 36 17.62 5.31 10.59
C ALA A 36 16.87 5.66 9.30
N PHE A 37 17.11 4.91 8.21
CA PHE A 37 16.39 5.08 6.94
C PHE A 37 14.89 4.79 7.10
N ILE A 38 14.54 3.66 7.73
CA ILE A 38 13.17 3.22 7.97
C ILE A 38 12.41 4.21 8.86
N LYS A 39 13.08 4.81 9.85
CA LYS A 39 12.46 5.79 10.75
C LYS A 39 11.83 6.98 10.00
N GLY A 40 12.35 7.34 8.83
CA GLY A 40 11.75 8.38 7.96
C GLY A 40 10.38 8.02 7.38
N PHE A 41 9.97 6.75 7.46
CA PHE A 41 8.67 6.24 7.02
C PHE A 41 7.81 5.73 8.19
N GLY A 42 8.39 5.55 9.38
CA GLY A 42 7.73 4.94 10.54
C GLY A 42 6.50 5.70 11.00
N GLU A 43 6.57 7.03 11.15
CA GLU A 43 5.44 7.84 11.62
C GLU A 43 4.22 7.77 10.68
N ASP A 44 4.45 7.79 9.37
CA ASP A 44 3.39 7.69 8.37
C ASP A 44 2.80 6.27 8.36
N TYR A 45 3.66 5.26 8.48
CA TYR A 45 3.23 3.88 8.61
C TYR A 45 2.37 3.66 9.87
N ASP A 46 2.81 4.12 11.04
CA ASP A 46 2.09 3.96 12.32
C ASP A 46 0.72 4.64 12.29
N LYS A 47 0.62 5.81 11.66
CA LYS A 47 -0.66 6.49 11.43
C LYS A 47 -1.62 5.64 10.60
N HIS A 48 -1.14 5.01 9.53
CA HIS A 48 -1.95 4.13 8.70
C HIS A 48 -2.29 2.82 9.40
N LEU A 49 -1.35 2.27 10.18
CA LEU A 49 -1.55 1.08 11.00
C LEU A 49 -2.65 1.32 12.05
N GLY A 50 -2.66 2.46 12.73
CA GLY A 50 -3.72 2.81 13.68
C GLY A 50 -5.13 2.75 13.06
N ARG A 51 -5.29 3.30 11.85
CA ARG A 51 -6.56 3.20 11.09
C ARG A 51 -6.91 1.77 10.69
N ALA A 52 -5.91 0.95 10.42
CA ALA A 52 -6.12 -0.46 10.12
C ALA A 52 -6.51 -1.27 11.37
N VAL A 53 -6.00 -0.91 12.55
CA VAL A 53 -6.42 -1.49 13.84
C VAL A 53 -7.88 -1.15 14.12
N GLU A 54 -8.27 0.12 14.00
CA GLU A 54 -9.68 0.55 14.13
C GLU A 54 -10.59 -0.21 13.14
N ALA A 55 -10.12 -0.40 11.90
CA ALA A 55 -10.81 -1.20 10.91
C ALA A 55 -10.95 -2.68 11.32
N ALA A 56 -9.90 -3.27 11.91
CA ALA A 56 -9.93 -4.64 12.42
C ALA A 56 -10.95 -4.80 13.56
N GLU A 57 -11.03 -3.83 14.46
CA GLU A 57 -12.02 -3.83 15.55
C GLU A 57 -13.45 -3.73 15.02
N MET A 58 -13.71 -2.77 14.12
CA MET A 58 -15.04 -2.58 13.53
C MET A 58 -15.51 -3.80 12.74
N THR A 59 -14.65 -4.30 11.85
CA THR A 59 -14.97 -5.45 10.99
C THR A 59 -14.93 -6.77 11.76
N GLY A 60 -14.27 -6.80 12.92
CA GLY A 60 -14.25 -7.91 13.85
C GLY A 60 -15.59 -8.14 14.57
N THR A 61 -16.55 -7.22 14.52
CA THR A 61 -17.84 -7.40 15.21
C THR A 61 -18.73 -8.46 14.53
N HIS A 62 -19.54 -9.18 15.31
CA HIS A 62 -20.50 -10.15 14.76
C HIS A 62 -21.53 -9.47 13.83
N ALA A 63 -22.01 -8.28 14.22
CA ALA A 63 -22.97 -7.52 13.43
C ALA A 63 -22.42 -7.13 12.05
N TRP A 64 -21.15 -6.71 11.98
CA TRP A 64 -20.50 -6.42 10.71
C TRP A 64 -20.41 -7.67 9.82
N ARG A 65 -19.88 -8.78 10.36
CA ARG A 65 -19.70 -10.02 9.59
C ARG A 65 -21.02 -10.55 9.05
N ALA A 66 -22.08 -10.54 9.88
CA ALA A 66 -23.42 -10.94 9.47
C ALA A 66 -23.98 -10.04 8.35
N ASN A 67 -23.77 -8.72 8.44
CA ASN A 67 -24.16 -7.79 7.38
C ASN A 67 -23.39 -8.05 6.08
N TYR A 68 -22.07 -8.20 6.16
CA TYR A 68 -21.22 -8.48 5.00
C TYR A 68 -21.63 -9.77 4.30
N GLU A 69 -21.80 -10.86 5.05
CA GLU A 69 -22.26 -12.14 4.53
C GLU A 69 -23.63 -12.03 3.85
N THR A 70 -24.58 -11.35 4.49
CA THR A 70 -25.92 -11.13 3.94
C THR A 70 -25.85 -10.38 2.61
N GLN A 71 -25.11 -9.28 2.54
CA GLN A 71 -24.97 -8.48 1.30
C GLN A 71 -24.30 -9.28 0.17
N MET A 72 -23.27 -10.05 0.49
CA MET A 72 -22.60 -10.95 -0.47
C MET A 72 -23.54 -12.05 -0.96
N HIS A 73 -24.30 -12.65 -0.05
CA HIS A 73 -25.21 -13.75 -0.32
C HIS A 73 -26.41 -13.31 -1.16
N GLU A 74 -27.08 -12.22 -0.77
CA GLU A 74 -28.22 -11.64 -1.50
C GLU A 74 -27.82 -11.24 -2.93
N HIS A 75 -26.65 -10.61 -3.09
CA HIS A 75 -26.15 -10.28 -4.41
C HIS A 75 -25.94 -11.53 -5.26
N ARG A 76 -25.30 -12.57 -4.71
CA ARG A 76 -25.03 -13.83 -5.41
C ARG A 76 -26.34 -14.53 -5.80
N ILE A 77 -27.27 -14.71 -4.88
CA ILE A 77 -28.58 -15.32 -5.16
C ILE A 77 -29.31 -14.56 -6.26
N CYS A 78 -29.28 -13.23 -6.22
CA CYS A 78 -29.92 -12.42 -7.25
C CYS A 78 -29.30 -12.71 -8.63
N ILE A 79 -27.98 -12.70 -8.74
CA ILE A 79 -27.28 -13.00 -10.00
C ILE A 79 -27.57 -14.42 -10.48
N ASP A 80 -27.51 -15.41 -9.58
CA ASP A 80 -27.72 -16.82 -9.92
C ASP A 80 -29.15 -17.07 -10.41
N ASN A 81 -30.15 -16.55 -9.69
CA ASN A 81 -31.56 -16.69 -10.08
C ASN A 81 -31.85 -16.04 -11.42
N GLN A 82 -31.36 -14.82 -11.67
CA GLN A 82 -31.58 -14.15 -12.94
C GLN A 82 -30.81 -14.81 -14.09
N SER A 83 -29.61 -15.33 -13.83
CA SER A 83 -28.83 -16.08 -14.83
C SER A 83 -29.53 -17.38 -15.21
N LYS A 84 -30.16 -18.06 -14.24
CA LYS A 84 -30.98 -19.25 -14.48
C LYS A 84 -32.19 -18.92 -15.35
N ILE A 85 -32.92 -17.83 -15.07
CA ILE A 85 -34.05 -17.37 -15.91
C ILE A 85 -33.60 -17.13 -17.35
N ILE A 86 -32.46 -16.44 -17.54
CA ILE A 86 -31.90 -16.22 -18.88
C ILE A 86 -31.56 -17.54 -19.56
N GLY A 87 -30.93 -18.47 -18.84
CA GLY A 87 -30.61 -19.80 -19.37
C GLY A 87 -31.86 -20.56 -19.83
N GLU A 88 -32.89 -20.62 -18.98
CA GLU A 88 -34.17 -21.28 -19.31
C GLU A 88 -34.87 -20.61 -20.49
N ALA A 89 -34.86 -19.28 -20.56
CA ALA A 89 -35.37 -18.51 -21.69
C ALA A 89 -34.63 -18.83 -22.99
N CYS A 90 -33.29 -18.89 -22.95
CA CYS A 90 -32.49 -19.27 -24.11
C CYS A 90 -32.78 -20.71 -24.58
N GLU A 91 -32.98 -21.67 -23.66
CA GLU A 91 -33.35 -23.03 -24.04
C GLU A 91 -34.76 -23.10 -24.65
N LYS A 92 -35.72 -22.32 -24.14
CA LYS A 92 -37.05 -22.20 -24.77
C LYS A 92 -36.94 -21.63 -26.19
N MET A 93 -36.16 -20.57 -26.40
CA MET A 93 -35.95 -20.00 -27.75
C MET A 93 -35.41 -21.02 -28.74
N LYS A 94 -34.48 -21.89 -28.31
CA LYS A 94 -33.95 -22.96 -29.16
C LYS A 94 -35.02 -23.99 -29.55
N ALA A 95 -35.95 -24.28 -28.64
CA ALA A 95 -36.98 -25.30 -28.83
C ALA A 95 -38.18 -24.80 -29.65
N THR A 96 -38.65 -23.58 -29.39
CA THR A 96 -39.92 -23.07 -29.94
C THR A 96 -39.75 -21.88 -30.90
N GLY A 97 -38.51 -21.39 -31.07
CA GLY A 97 -38.24 -20.12 -31.74
C GLY A 97 -38.36 -18.93 -30.78
N THR A 98 -38.03 -17.75 -31.28
CA THR A 98 -38.11 -16.49 -30.51
C THR A 98 -39.54 -15.95 -30.49
N ASP A 99 -40.02 -15.56 -29.32
CA ASP A 99 -41.26 -14.79 -29.16
C ASP A 99 -41.07 -13.59 -28.21
N PRO A 100 -41.98 -12.60 -28.26
CA PRO A 100 -41.86 -11.38 -27.47
C PRO A 100 -41.88 -11.59 -25.94
N GLU A 101 -42.50 -12.67 -25.44
CA GLU A 101 -42.50 -12.96 -24.00
C GLU A 101 -41.13 -13.46 -23.56
N ILE A 102 -40.47 -14.31 -24.35
CA ILE A 102 -39.12 -14.78 -24.00
C ILE A 102 -38.10 -13.63 -24.03
N GLU A 103 -38.19 -12.75 -25.03
CA GLU A 103 -37.35 -11.55 -25.09
C GLU A 103 -37.59 -10.63 -23.87
N LYS A 104 -38.85 -10.48 -23.45
CA LYS A 104 -39.23 -9.70 -22.28
C LYS A 104 -38.67 -10.30 -20.98
N ASP A 105 -38.68 -11.61 -20.83
CA ASP A 105 -38.13 -12.30 -19.66
C ASP A 105 -36.62 -12.09 -19.55
N ILE A 106 -35.89 -12.24 -20.67
CA ILE A 106 -34.44 -11.96 -20.73
C ILE A 106 -34.17 -10.49 -20.40
N ALA A 107 -34.89 -9.55 -21.01
CA ALA A 107 -34.71 -8.13 -20.76
C ALA A 107 -34.97 -7.76 -19.29
N THR A 108 -36.01 -8.33 -18.68
CA THR A 108 -36.35 -8.13 -17.26
C THR A 108 -35.27 -8.69 -16.34
N ALA A 109 -34.77 -9.90 -16.63
CA ALA A 109 -33.70 -10.51 -15.85
C ALA A 109 -32.40 -9.71 -15.94
N LEU A 110 -32.02 -9.24 -17.14
CA LEU A 110 -30.85 -8.38 -17.34
C LEU A 110 -30.97 -7.05 -16.59
N LYS A 111 -32.15 -6.42 -16.61
CA LYS A 111 -32.40 -5.19 -15.84
C LYS A 111 -32.23 -5.42 -14.34
N THR A 112 -32.72 -6.55 -13.83
CA THR A 112 -32.57 -6.93 -12.42
C THR A 112 -31.12 -7.16 -12.04
N ILE A 113 -30.34 -7.87 -12.88
CA ILE A 113 -28.89 -8.06 -12.71
C ILE A 113 -28.17 -6.71 -12.65
N LYS A 114 -28.46 -5.80 -13.59
CA LYS A 114 -27.83 -4.48 -13.64
C LYS A 114 -28.09 -3.71 -12.34
N SER A 115 -29.35 -3.61 -11.91
CA SER A 115 -29.72 -2.92 -10.68
C SER A 115 -29.09 -3.58 -9.43
N SER A 116 -28.99 -4.90 -9.38
CA SER A 116 -28.30 -5.61 -8.31
C SER A 116 -26.80 -5.27 -8.26
N ARG A 117 -26.11 -5.25 -9.40
CA ARG A 117 -24.70 -4.88 -9.49
C ARG A 117 -24.45 -3.44 -9.06
N GLU A 118 -25.30 -2.50 -9.48
CA GLU A 118 -25.18 -1.09 -9.09
C GLU A 118 -25.36 -0.89 -7.58
N ARG A 119 -26.38 -1.51 -6.97
CA ARG A 119 -26.59 -1.46 -5.52
C ARG A 119 -25.42 -2.07 -4.74
N PHE A 120 -24.95 -3.23 -5.17
CA PHE A 120 -23.84 -3.93 -4.54
C PHE A 120 -22.52 -3.15 -4.70
N ALA A 121 -22.27 -2.55 -5.86
CA ALA A 121 -21.12 -1.69 -6.09
C ALA A 121 -21.15 -0.44 -5.19
N ASN A 122 -22.33 0.18 -5.03
CA ASN A 122 -22.50 1.31 -4.11
C ASN A 122 -22.19 0.91 -2.66
N TRP A 123 -22.74 -0.21 -2.19
CA TRP A 123 -22.45 -0.74 -0.85
C TRP A 123 -20.95 -1.05 -0.67
N ARG A 124 -20.30 -1.68 -1.66
CA ARG A 124 -18.84 -1.92 -1.59
C ARG A 124 -18.07 -0.61 -1.51
N SER A 125 -18.47 0.39 -2.29
CA SER A 125 -17.80 1.69 -2.31
C SER A 125 -17.89 2.42 -0.98
N THR A 126 -19.07 2.46 -0.37
CA THR A 126 -19.32 3.24 0.85
C THR A 126 -19.00 2.47 2.13
N GLY A 127 -19.23 1.16 2.15
CA GLY A 127 -19.08 0.31 3.33
C GLY A 127 -17.76 -0.44 3.39
N VAL A 128 -17.30 -1.03 2.28
CA VAL A 128 -16.16 -1.98 2.28
C VAL A 128 -14.84 -1.31 1.92
N ASN A 129 -14.85 -0.44 0.90
CA ASN A 129 -13.62 0.10 0.33
C ASN A 129 -12.84 0.96 1.33
N ASN A 130 -13.51 1.63 2.26
CA ASN A 130 -12.84 2.40 3.32
C ASN A 130 -11.90 1.51 4.16
N PHE A 131 -12.33 0.30 4.51
CA PHE A 131 -11.49 -0.65 5.24
C PHE A 131 -10.35 -1.21 4.38
N LYS A 132 -10.64 -1.52 3.11
CA LYS A 132 -9.59 -1.93 2.16
C LYS A 132 -8.52 -0.86 1.99
N LEU A 133 -8.91 0.42 1.93
CA LEU A 133 -7.98 1.53 1.78
C LEU A 133 -7.04 1.66 2.99
N CYS A 134 -7.50 1.38 4.21
CA CYS A 134 -6.61 1.33 5.38
C CYS A 134 -5.52 0.26 5.23
N VAL A 135 -5.89 -0.92 4.70
CA VAL A 135 -4.95 -2.01 4.43
C VAL A 135 -3.96 -1.62 3.32
N THR A 136 -4.47 -1.09 2.20
CA THR A 136 -3.64 -0.70 1.06
C THR A 136 -2.67 0.43 1.41
N ALA A 137 -3.08 1.42 2.21
CA ALA A 137 -2.22 2.52 2.60
C ALA A 137 -0.97 2.04 3.38
N CYS A 138 -1.12 1.06 4.26
CA CYS A 138 0.02 0.43 4.95
C CYS A 138 0.96 -0.27 3.96
N ALA A 139 0.40 -0.97 2.96
CA ALA A 139 1.19 -1.63 1.92
C ALA A 139 1.93 -0.60 1.04
N ASP A 140 1.30 0.53 0.72
CA ASP A 140 1.89 1.60 -0.08
C ASP A 140 3.08 2.24 0.63
N VAL A 141 2.97 2.56 1.93
CA VAL A 141 4.09 3.11 2.71
C VAL A 141 5.25 2.13 2.76
N ARG A 142 4.98 0.84 3.01
CA ARG A 142 5.99 -0.23 2.99
C ARG A 142 6.70 -0.31 1.65
N GLN A 143 5.93 -0.36 0.56
CA GLN A 143 6.46 -0.47 -0.78
C GLN A 143 7.28 0.77 -1.14
N LYS A 144 6.82 1.97 -0.74
CA LYS A 144 7.54 3.22 -0.93
C LYS A 144 8.87 3.23 -0.17
N CYS A 145 8.89 2.78 1.09
CA CYS A 145 10.10 2.65 1.89
C CYS A 145 11.13 1.75 1.19
N VAL A 146 10.73 0.53 0.81
CA VAL A 146 11.59 -0.44 0.12
C VAL A 146 12.07 0.08 -1.24
N ASN A 147 11.19 0.69 -2.03
CA ASN A 147 11.56 1.24 -3.33
C ASN A 147 12.54 2.41 -3.21
N THR A 148 12.36 3.26 -2.21
CA THR A 148 13.28 4.39 -1.96
C THR A 148 14.66 3.86 -1.55
N ALA A 149 14.71 2.84 -0.69
CA ALA A 149 15.97 2.19 -0.30
C ALA A 149 16.66 1.53 -1.51
N LYS A 150 15.91 0.84 -2.37
CA LYS A 150 16.43 0.23 -3.61
C LYS A 150 16.96 1.28 -4.58
N SER A 151 16.29 2.43 -4.72
CA SER A 151 16.80 3.54 -5.52
C SER A 151 18.09 4.11 -4.94
N HIS A 152 18.15 4.30 -3.61
CA HIS A 152 19.36 4.78 -2.93
C HIS A 152 20.56 3.85 -3.15
N SER A 153 20.35 2.53 -3.05
CA SER A 153 21.38 1.53 -3.37
C SER A 153 21.89 1.63 -4.81
N ARG A 154 21.03 1.96 -5.78
CA ARG A 154 21.41 2.12 -7.18
C ARG A 154 22.19 3.41 -7.44
N GLU A 155 21.84 4.47 -6.72
CA GLU A 155 22.51 5.77 -6.81
C GLU A 155 23.88 5.75 -6.12
N GLN A 156 24.03 4.97 -5.05
CA GLN A 156 25.27 4.87 -4.26
C GLN A 156 25.76 3.42 -4.10
N PRO A 157 26.08 2.71 -5.19
CA PRO A 157 26.34 1.26 -5.16
C PRO A 157 27.64 0.87 -4.44
N LEU A 158 28.56 1.80 -4.22
CA LEU A 158 29.81 1.55 -3.49
C LEU A 158 29.67 1.76 -1.97
N ILE A 159 28.59 2.40 -1.53
CA ILE A 159 28.35 2.79 -0.14
C ILE A 159 27.18 1.99 0.43
N ASP A 160 26.08 1.87 -0.33
CA ASP A 160 24.79 1.31 0.11
C ASP A 160 24.30 0.14 -0.75
N LYS A 161 25.24 -0.70 -1.22
CA LYS A 161 25.02 -1.79 -2.18
C LYS A 161 23.83 -2.72 -1.85
N ASP A 162 23.54 -2.94 -0.58
CA ASP A 162 22.50 -3.87 -0.11
C ASP A 162 21.43 -3.21 0.77
N LEU A 163 21.42 -1.87 0.91
CA LEU A 163 20.43 -1.14 1.73
C LEU A 163 18.99 -1.53 1.37
N GLY A 164 18.66 -1.63 0.08
CA GLY A 164 17.32 -2.04 -0.36
C GLY A 164 16.89 -3.44 0.11
N LYS A 165 17.82 -4.40 0.25
CA LYS A 165 17.51 -5.74 0.77
C LYS A 165 17.37 -5.72 2.29
N LEU A 166 18.29 -5.06 2.98
CA LEU A 166 18.26 -4.92 4.43
C LEU A 166 16.97 -4.24 4.89
N VAL A 167 16.58 -3.14 4.24
CA VAL A 167 15.31 -2.46 4.53
C VAL A 167 14.10 -3.36 4.27
N GLU A 168 14.12 -4.13 3.17
CA GLU A 168 13.03 -5.06 2.86
C GLU A 168 12.90 -6.18 3.90
N GLU A 169 14.01 -6.69 4.42
CA GLU A 169 14.03 -7.69 5.49
C GLU A 169 13.49 -7.11 6.80
N ILE A 170 13.99 -5.94 7.22
CA ILE A 170 13.54 -5.27 8.45
C ILE A 170 12.04 -4.92 8.39
N VAL A 171 11.56 -4.34 7.29
CA VAL A 171 10.13 -4.02 7.11
C VAL A 171 9.24 -5.27 7.04
N LYS A 172 9.79 -6.44 6.72
CA LYS A 172 9.05 -7.72 6.80
C LYS A 172 9.05 -8.30 8.21
N SER A 173 10.11 -8.09 8.98
CA SER A 173 10.29 -8.66 10.32
C SER A 173 9.84 -7.74 11.46
N GLU A 174 9.65 -6.44 11.24
CA GLU A 174 9.30 -5.50 12.31
C GLU A 174 7.94 -4.84 12.15
N TRP A 175 7.42 -4.73 10.92
CA TRP A 175 6.15 -4.05 10.68
C TRP A 175 5.01 -5.04 10.52
N SER A 176 3.93 -4.81 11.27
CA SER A 176 2.71 -5.59 11.18
C SER A 176 2.09 -5.49 9.78
N ILE A 177 1.24 -6.45 9.43
CA ILE A 177 0.66 -6.52 8.08
C ILE A 177 -0.84 -6.61 8.21
N PRO A 178 -1.55 -5.47 8.09
CA PRO A 178 -2.98 -5.49 7.90
C PRO A 178 -3.34 -6.30 6.65
N ARG A 179 -4.43 -7.07 6.72
CA ARG A 179 -4.95 -7.85 5.60
C ARG A 179 -6.46 -7.76 5.60
N TRP A 180 -7.03 -7.60 4.41
CA TRP A 180 -8.46 -7.74 4.18
C TRP A 180 -8.76 -9.17 3.71
N ASP A 181 -9.72 -9.83 4.34
CA ASP A 181 -10.25 -11.11 3.90
C ASP A 181 -11.58 -10.89 3.14
N ASP A 182 -11.56 -11.09 1.82
CA ASP A 182 -12.76 -10.97 0.97
C ASP A 182 -13.83 -12.03 1.22
N SER A 183 -13.50 -13.12 1.91
CA SER A 183 -14.47 -14.16 2.25
C SER A 183 -15.28 -13.82 3.50
N THR A 184 -14.63 -13.24 4.51
CA THR A 184 -15.26 -12.93 5.80
C THR A 184 -15.60 -11.44 5.97
N GLY A 185 -15.04 -10.58 5.12
CA GLY A 185 -15.19 -9.13 5.21
C GLY A 185 -14.41 -8.53 6.39
N VAL A 186 -13.38 -9.20 6.89
CA VAL A 186 -12.65 -8.83 8.11
C VAL A 186 -11.27 -8.27 7.77
N VAL A 187 -10.88 -7.21 8.48
CA VAL A 187 -9.47 -6.79 8.56
C VAL A 187 -8.79 -7.51 9.71
N SER A 188 -7.65 -8.14 9.43
CA SER A 188 -6.79 -8.78 10.43
C SER A 188 -5.42 -8.11 10.45
N ILE A 189 -4.83 -7.94 11.63
CA ILE A 189 -3.45 -7.48 11.79
C ILE A 189 -2.57 -8.72 11.98
N VAL A 190 -1.65 -8.96 11.04
CA VAL A 190 -0.66 -10.03 11.16
C VAL A 190 0.58 -9.43 11.80
N GLU A 191 0.86 -9.80 13.04
CA GLU A 191 2.09 -9.37 13.72
C GLU A 191 3.33 -9.96 13.05
N PRO A 192 4.45 -9.23 13.05
CA PRO A 192 5.71 -9.77 12.60
C PRO A 192 6.09 -11.01 13.43
N LYS A 193 6.69 -12.02 12.77
CA LYS A 193 7.26 -13.16 13.50
C LYS A 193 8.42 -12.64 14.33
N ALA A 194 8.31 -12.74 15.66
CA ALA A 194 9.45 -12.53 16.53
C ALA A 194 10.60 -13.45 16.07
N GLY A 195 11.70 -12.83 15.64
CA GLY A 195 12.93 -13.52 15.26
C GLY A 195 13.69 -14.03 16.49
#